data_AF-A0A958Y288-F1
#
_entry.id   AF-A0A958Y288-F1
#
_cell.length_a   1.000
_cell.length_b   1.000
_cell.length_c   1.000
_cell.angle_alpha   90.00
_cell.angle_beta   90.00
_cell.angle_gamma   90.00
#
_symmetry.space_group_name_H-M   'P 1'
#
loop_
_entity.id
_entity.type
_entity.pdbx_description
1 polymer ?
#
loop_
_entity_poly.entity_id
_entity_poly.type
_entity_poly.pdbx_seq_one_letter_code
_entity_poly.pdbx_strand_id
1 'polypeptide(L)' 'MKRILVGILALSGLALTLIPSVLVFAGAISTQTNKVLMAAGMLLWFTMGPFWIRRAK' A
#
# COMPACT_ATOMS: atom_id res chain seq x y z
N MET A 1 -7.52 17.28 9.60
CA MET A 1 -6.14 16.93 9.17
C MET A 1 -5.81 15.45 9.41
N LYS A 2 -5.86 14.93 10.65
CA LYS A 2 -5.54 13.50 10.96
C LYS A 2 -6.32 12.46 10.14
N ARG A 3 -7.59 12.76 9.79
CA ARG A 3 -8.45 11.89 8.97
C ARG A 3 -7.94 11.68 7.54
N ILE A 4 -7.45 12.74 6.92
CA ILE A 4 -6.98 12.71 5.53
C ILE A 4 -5.65 11.94 5.45
N LEU A 5 -4.74 12.14 6.41
CA LEU A 5 -3.48 11.39 6.48
C LEU A 5 -3.69 9.88 6.57
N VAL A 6 -4.60 9.42 7.43
CA VAL A 6 -4.87 7.98 7.58
C VAL A 6 -5.46 7.39 6.29
N GLY A 7 -6.36 8.13 5.63
CA GLY A 7 -6.91 7.73 4.33
C GLY A 7 -5.84 7.66 3.24
N ILE A 8 -4.96 8.66 3.13
CA ILE A 8 -3.85 8.68 2.16
C ILE A 8 -2.88 7.54 2.43
N LEU A 9 -2.50 7.29 3.69
CA LEU A 9 -1.58 6.21 4.06
C LEU A 9 -2.18 4.83 3.77
N ALA A 10 -3.47 4.63 4.04
CA ALA A 10 -4.16 3.40 3.68
C ALA A 10 -4.22 3.25 2.14
N LEU A 11 -4.65 4.28 1.41
CA LEU A 11 -4.75 4.23 -0.04
C LEU A 11 -3.39 4.00 -0.72
N SER A 12 -2.33 4.62 -0.20
CA SER A 12 -0.96 4.42 -0.70
C SER A 12 -0.44 3.03 -0.35
N GLY A 13 -0.71 2.49 0.84
CA GLY A 13 -0.39 1.10 1.18
C GLY A 13 -1.06 0.09 0.24
N LEU A 14 -2.32 0.33 -0.12
CA LEU A 14 -3.07 -0.47 -1.09
C LEU A 14 -2.51 -0.31 -2.51
N ALA A 15 -2.20 0.92 -2.92
CA ALA A 15 -1.59 1.18 -4.22
C ALA A 15 -0.21 0.51 -4.32
N LEU A 16 0.55 0.46 -3.23
CA LEU A 16 1.87 -0.17 -3.15
C LEU A 16 1.81 -1.71 -3.22
N THR A 17 0.64 -2.35 -3.19
CA THR A 17 0.52 -3.79 -3.49
C THR A 17 0.21 -4.05 -4.98
N LEU A 18 -0.53 -3.15 -5.63
CA LEU A 18 -0.87 -3.27 -7.05
C LEU A 18 0.19 -2.69 -7.99
N ILE A 19 0.64 -1.45 -7.73
CA ILE A 19 1.54 -0.70 -8.61
C ILE A 19 2.84 -1.47 -8.87
N PRO A 20 3.54 -2.02 -7.86
CA PRO A 20 4.78 -2.77 -8.08
C PRO A 20 4.59 -4.00 -8.95
N SER A 21 3.44 -4.68 -8.86
CA SER A 21 3.11 -5.83 -9.72
C SER A 21 3.04 -5.41 -11.20
N VAL A 22 2.46 -4.25 -11.48
CA VAL A 22 2.43 -3.68 -12.84
C VAL A 22 3.82 -3.24 -13.29
N LEU A 23 4.65 -2.66 -12.41
CA LEU A 23 6.01 -2.26 -12.75
C LEU A 23 6.92 -3.46 -13.05
N VAL A 24 6.75 -4.61 -12.38
CA VAL A 24 7.46 -5.84 -12.74
C VAL A 24 7.04 -6.33 -14.11
N PHE A 25 5.74 -6.31 -14.40
CA PHE A 25 5.23 -6.72 -15.70
C PHE A 25 5.77 -5.82 -16.84
N ALA A 26 5.89 -4.53 -16.58
CA ALA A 26 6.51 -3.57 -17.49
C ALA A 26 8.06 -3.67 -17.57
N GLY A 27 8.69 -4.55 -16.78
CA GLY A 27 10.15 -4.69 -16.73
C GLY A 27 10.88 -3.51 -16.07
N ALA A 28 10.15 -2.59 -15.41
CA ALA A 28 10.70 -1.37 -14.84
C ALA A 28 11.40 -1.59 -13.48
N ILE A 29 11.03 -2.66 -12.75
CA ILE A 29 11.66 -3.04 -11.48
C ILE A 29 11.95 -4.54 -11.43
N SER A 30 12.95 -4.92 -10.63
CA SER A 30 13.24 -6.33 -10.39
C SER A 30 12.16 -7.01 -9.54
N THR A 31 12.01 -8.32 -9.70
CA THR A 31 11.10 -9.14 -8.89
C THR A 31 11.43 -9.11 -7.41
N GLN A 32 12.69 -8.87 -7.05
CA GLN A 32 13.11 -8.71 -5.65
C GLN A 32 12.63 -7.39 -5.07
N THR A 33 12.80 -6.29 -5.80
CA THR A 33 12.30 -4.96 -5.39
C THR A 33 10.77 -4.99 -5.24
N ASN A 34 10.07 -5.68 -6.13
CA ASN A 34 8.62 -5.88 -6.04
C ASN A 34 8.19 -6.60 -4.76
N LYS A 35 8.84 -7.70 -4.41
CA LYS A 35 8.52 -8.45 -3.18
C LYS A 35 8.66 -7.56 -1.94
N VAL A 36 9.70 -6.73 -1.89
CA VAL A 36 9.92 -5.78 -0.78
C VAL A 36 8.84 -4.70 -0.75
N LEU A 37 8.52 -4.10 -1.90
CA LEU A 37 7.48 -3.07 -2.01
C LEU A 37 6.09 -3.62 -1.65
N MET A 38 5.74 -4.80 -2.13
CA MET A 38 4.46 -5.46 -1.79
C MET A 38 4.39 -5.82 -0.32
N ALA A 39 5.47 -6.34 0.28
CA ALA A 39 5.51 -6.65 1.72
C ALA A 39 5.38 -5.38 2.57
N ALA A 40 6.06 -4.30 2.19
CA ALA A 40 5.93 -3.00 2.84
C ALA A 40 4.51 -2.44 2.71
N GLY A 41 3.92 -2.47 1.51
CA GLY A 41 2.55 -2.05 1.24
C GLY A 41 1.52 -2.86 2.02
N MET A 42 1.72 -4.18 2.10
CA MET A 42 0.89 -5.08 2.91
C MET A 42 0.95 -4.71 4.39
N LEU A 43 2.14 -4.54 4.97
CA LEU A 43 2.28 -4.13 6.37
C LEU A 43 1.62 -2.78 6.65
N LEU A 44 1.80 -1.82 5.74
CA LEU A 44 1.21 -0.49 5.85
C LEU A 44 -0.33 -0.56 5.77
N TRP A 45 -0.88 -1.33 4.83
CA TRP A 45 -2.32 -1.54 4.72
C TRP A 45 -2.89 -2.31 5.91
N PHE A 46 -2.22 -3.35 6.39
CA PHE A 46 -2.71 -4.17 7.49
C PHE A 46 -2.70 -3.41 8.82
N THR A 47 -1.73 -2.52 9.00
CA THR A 47 -1.66 -1.67 10.20
C THR A 47 -2.60 -0.48 10.10
N MET A 48 -2.60 0.29 9.01
CA MET A 48 -3.42 1.51 8.88
C MET A 48 -4.85 1.26 8.41
N GLY A 49 -5.10 0.21 7.62
CA GLY A 49 -6.39 -0.09 6.99
C GLY A 49 -7.53 -0.29 8.00
N PRO A 50 -7.35 -1.09 9.07
CA PRO A 50 -8.37 -1.21 10.12
C PRO A 50 -8.70 0.11 10.80
N PHE A 51 -7.72 1.00 11.02
CA PHE A 51 -7.96 2.31 11.63
C PHE A 51 -8.71 3.28 10.71
N TRP A 52 -8.62 3.09 9.39
CA TRP A 52 -9.39 3.81 8.41
C TRP A 52 -10.84 3.31 8.36
N ILE A 53 -11.03 1.99 8.19
CA ILE A 53 -12.35 1.35 8.07
C ILE A 53 -13.17 1.52 9.36
N ARG A 54 -12.55 1.33 10.52
CA ARG A 54 -13.23 1.39 11.83
C ARG A 54 -13.62 2.80 12.27
N ARG A 55 -13.10 3.84 11.61
CA ARG A 55 -13.49 5.25 11.81
C ARG A 55 -14.42 5.80 10.73
N ALA A 56 -14.73 5.00 9.72
CA ALA A 56 -15.73 5.30 8.70
C ALA A 56 -17.15 4.85 9.13
N LYS A 57 -17.24 3.99 10.15
CA LYS A 57 -18.45 3.79 10.97
C LYS A 57 -18.54 4.85 12.06
#